data_AF-Q5T3W0-F1
#
_entry.id   AF-Q5T3W0-F1
#
_cell.length_a   1.000
_cell.length_b   1.000
_cell.length_c   1.000
_cell.angle_alpha   90.00
_cell.angle_beta   90.00
_cell.angle_gamma   90.00
#
_symmetry.space_group_name_H-M   'P 1'
#
loop_
_entity.id
_entity.type
_entity.pdbx_description
1 polymer ?
#
loop_
_entity_poly.entity_id
_entity_poly.type
_entity_poly.pdbx_seq_one_letter_code
_entity_poly.pdbx_strand_id
1 'polypeptide(L)'
;MVAQQESIREGFQKRCLPVMVLKAKKPFTFETQEGKQEMFHATVATEKEFFFVKVFNTLLKDKFIPKRIIIIARYYRHSGFLEVNSASRVLDAESDQKVNVPLNIIRKAGETPKINTLQTQPLGTIVNGLFVVQKVTEKKKNILFDLSDNTGKMEVLGVRNEDTMKC
;
A
#
# COMPACT_ATOMS: atom_id res chain seq x y z
N MET A 1 -13.14 -21.28 -25.50
CA MET A 1 -11.84 -21.37 -24.81
C MET A 1 -11.94 -20.50 -23.57
N VAL A 2 -11.95 -21.13 -22.39
CA VAL A 2 -12.04 -20.43 -21.12
C VAL A 2 -10.67 -19.84 -20.83
N ALA A 3 -10.54 -18.52 -20.92
CA ALA A 3 -9.34 -17.83 -20.46
C ALA A 3 -9.23 -18.09 -18.96
N GLN A 4 -8.24 -18.89 -18.56
CA GLN A 4 -7.88 -19.05 -17.16
C GLN A 4 -7.55 -17.65 -16.63
N GLN A 5 -8.41 -17.14 -15.75
CA GLN A 5 -8.09 -16.04 -14.87
C GLN A 5 -6.76 -16.42 -14.19
N GLU A 6 -5.68 -15.70 -14.47
CA GLU A 6 -4.39 -15.94 -13.80
C GLU A 6 -4.66 -15.92 -12.30
N SER A 7 -4.54 -17.08 -11.64
CA SER A 7 -4.66 -17.21 -10.20
C SER A 7 -3.79 -16.13 -9.57
N ILE A 8 -4.35 -15.29 -8.72
CA ILE A 8 -3.57 -14.32 -7.93
C ILE A 8 -2.48 -15.15 -7.24
N ARG A 9 -1.23 -14.99 -7.70
CA ARG A 9 -0.09 -15.75 -7.17
C ARG A 9 0.26 -15.18 -5.81
N GLU A 10 -0.55 -15.50 -4.80
CA GLU A 10 -0.26 -15.19 -3.41
C GLU A 10 0.96 -15.98 -2.94
N GLY A 11 1.74 -15.38 -2.06
CA GLY A 11 2.93 -15.98 -1.49
C GLY A 11 4.24 -15.50 -2.15
N PHE A 12 5.29 -16.28 -1.91
CA PHE A 12 6.66 -15.89 -2.22
C PHE A 12 6.96 -15.89 -3.73
N GLN A 13 7.42 -14.76 -4.24
CA GLN A 13 7.77 -14.55 -5.64
C GLN A 13 9.29 -14.44 -5.80
N LYS A 14 9.90 -15.48 -6.40
CA LYS A 14 11.33 -15.48 -6.75
C LYS A 14 11.67 -14.60 -7.95
N ARG A 15 10.68 -14.23 -8.77
CA ARG A 15 10.86 -13.46 -10.01
C ARG A 15 11.26 -12.02 -9.70
N CYS A 16 12.03 -11.41 -10.61
CA CYS A 16 12.31 -9.98 -10.61
C CYS A 16 11.13 -9.20 -11.19
N LEU A 17 10.72 -8.13 -10.51
CA LEU A 17 9.64 -7.24 -10.90
C LEU A 17 10.18 -5.81 -11.05
N PRO A 18 10.35 -5.33 -12.29
CA PRO A 18 10.67 -3.93 -12.56
C PRO A 18 9.44 -3.06 -12.29
N VAL A 19 9.62 -1.99 -11.51
CA VAL A 19 8.54 -1.05 -11.17
C VAL A 19 9.06 0.37 -11.13
N MET A 20 8.18 1.32 -11.48
CA MET A 20 8.37 2.73 -11.19
C MET A 20 7.79 3.06 -9.81
N VAL A 21 8.56 3.74 -8.97
CA VAL A 21 8.08 4.23 -7.67
C VAL A 21 7.19 5.45 -7.90
N LEU A 22 5.93 5.40 -7.44
CA LEU A 22 5.00 6.53 -7.53
C LEU A 22 5.08 7.42 -6.29
N LYS A 23 5.12 6.81 -5.10
CA LYS A 23 5.15 7.50 -3.80
C LYS A 23 5.81 6.64 -2.74
N ALA A 24 6.46 7.27 -1.76
CA ALA A 24 6.92 6.63 -0.55
C ALA A 24 6.66 7.54 0.66
N LYS A 25 6.08 7.01 1.73
CA LYS A 25 5.87 7.74 2.99
C LYS A 25 7.15 7.69 3.84
N LYS A 26 7.20 8.52 4.87
CA LYS A 26 8.28 8.47 5.87
C LYS A 26 8.23 7.13 6.62
N PRO A 27 9.38 6.59 7.05
CA PRO A 27 9.41 5.47 7.99
C PRO A 27 8.66 5.77 9.28
N PHE A 28 8.09 4.73 9.88
CA PHE A 28 7.41 4.78 11.16
C PHE A 28 7.63 3.46 11.92
N THR A 29 7.58 3.55 13.25
CA THR A 29 7.69 2.40 14.16
C THR A 29 6.31 1.79 14.42
N PHE A 30 6.24 0.48 14.57
CA PHE A 30 5.05 -0.27 14.96
C PHE A 30 5.42 -1.40 15.92
N GLU A 31 4.46 -1.88 16.71
CA GLU A 31 4.65 -2.94 17.69
C GLU A 31 4.26 -4.31 17.11
N THR A 32 5.05 -5.33 17.44
CA THR A 32 4.81 -6.74 17.13
C THR A 32 4.91 -7.58 18.41
N GLN A 33 4.60 -8.88 18.33
CA GLN A 33 4.82 -9.78 19.47
C GLN A 33 6.31 -9.89 19.82
N GLU A 34 7.17 -9.70 18.83
CA GLU A 34 8.63 -9.70 18.92
C GLU A 34 9.21 -8.32 19.31
N GLY A 35 8.37 -7.32 19.54
CA GLY A 35 8.74 -5.96 19.95
C GLY A 35 8.61 -4.92 18.84
N LYS A 36 9.29 -3.78 19.02
CA LYS A 36 9.25 -2.64 18.10
C LYS A 36 9.98 -2.94 16.80
N GLN A 37 9.31 -2.69 15.68
CA GLN A 37 9.87 -2.77 14.34
C GLN A 37 9.61 -1.46 13.58
N GLU A 38 10.34 -1.24 12.48
CA GLU A 38 10.14 -0.07 11.62
C GLU A 38 9.85 -0.48 10.18
N MET A 39 9.02 0.31 9.52
CA MET A 39 8.72 0.12 8.11
C MET A 39 8.35 1.44 7.43
N PHE A 40 8.22 1.42 6.12
CA PHE A 40 7.52 2.49 5.40
C PHE A 40 6.58 1.92 4.34
N HIS A 41 5.56 2.70 4.00
CA HIS A 41 4.64 2.39 2.90
C HIS A 41 5.11 3.07 1.62
N ALA A 42 5.00 2.36 0.51
CA ALA A 42 5.21 2.89 -0.82
C ALA A 42 4.09 2.47 -1.79
N THR A 43 4.01 3.17 -2.90
CA THR A 43 3.16 2.83 -4.04
C THR A 43 4.05 2.75 -5.25
N VAL A 44 4.00 1.63 -5.96
CA VAL A 44 4.81 1.38 -7.16
C VAL A 44 3.89 0.94 -8.30
N ALA A 45 4.35 1.07 -9.53
CA ALA A 45 3.57 0.67 -10.69
C ALA A 45 4.42 0.01 -11.77
N THR A 46 3.78 -0.92 -12.46
CA THR A 46 4.22 -1.49 -13.73
C THR A 46 3.44 -0.79 -14.85
N GLU A 47 3.69 -1.22 -16.09
CA GLU A 47 2.91 -0.76 -17.25
C GLU A 47 1.44 -1.23 -17.20
N LYS A 48 1.12 -2.24 -16.39
CA LYS A 48 -0.20 -2.90 -16.36
C LYS A 48 -1.04 -2.57 -15.13
N GLU A 49 -0.39 -2.45 -13.97
CA GLU A 49 -1.07 -2.28 -12.68
C GLU A 49 -0.16 -1.55 -11.67
N PHE A 50 -0.76 -1.08 -10.58
CA PHE A 50 -0.04 -0.52 -9.43
C PHE A 50 -0.20 -1.41 -8.20
N PHE A 51 0.72 -1.26 -7.26
CA PHE A 51 0.72 -1.99 -6.01
C PHE A 51 0.99 -1.06 -4.83
N PHE A 52 0.29 -1.31 -3.72
CA PHE A 52 0.76 -0.87 -2.41
C PHE A 52 1.90 -1.78 -1.95
N VAL A 53 2.89 -1.21 -1.28
CA VAL A 53 4.08 -1.92 -0.82
C VAL A 53 4.34 -1.62 0.64
N LYS A 54 4.54 -2.68 1.43
CA LYS A 54 5.05 -2.62 2.80
C LYS A 54 6.54 -2.95 2.77
N VAL A 55 7.39 -2.00 3.15
CA VAL A 55 8.85 -2.18 3.14
C VAL A 55 9.35 -2.22 4.57
N PHE A 56 9.74 -3.41 5.03
CA PHE A 56 10.22 -3.69 6.39
C PHE A 56 11.73 -3.46 6.57
N ASN A 57 12.41 -2.99 5.53
CA ASN A 57 13.81 -2.55 5.62
C ASN A 57 13.90 -1.05 5.33
N THR A 58 13.99 -0.23 6.37
CA THR A 58 14.04 1.23 6.28
C THR A 58 15.30 1.76 5.59
N LEU A 59 16.38 0.96 5.53
CA LEU A 59 17.60 1.32 4.78
C LEU A 59 17.35 1.44 3.27
N LEU A 60 16.27 0.83 2.75
CA LEU A 60 15.89 0.95 1.34
C LEU A 60 15.17 2.26 1.02
N LYS A 61 14.96 3.16 1.99
CA LYS A 61 14.15 4.36 1.80
C LYS A 61 14.70 5.31 0.72
N ASP A 62 16.00 5.28 0.50
CA ASP A 62 16.75 5.99 -0.55
C ASP A 62 16.51 5.43 -1.97
N LYS A 63 16.12 4.16 -2.10
CA LYS A 63 15.73 3.55 -3.39
C LYS A 63 14.28 3.87 -3.76
N PHE A 64 13.43 4.05 -2.76
CA PHE A 64 12.02 4.39 -2.98
C PHE A 64 11.82 5.91 -3.10
N ILE A 65 12.34 6.48 -4.19
CA ILE A 65 12.19 7.88 -4.60
C ILE A 65 11.21 7.96 -5.77
N PRO A 66 10.23 8.89 -5.78
CA PRO A 66 9.29 9.03 -6.89
C PRO A 66 9.96 9.11 -8.26
N LYS A 67 9.36 8.46 -9.27
CA LYS A 67 9.84 8.28 -10.65
C LYS A 67 11.08 7.40 -10.82
N ARG A 68 11.75 6.97 -9.74
CA ARG A 68 12.86 6.02 -9.84
C ARG A 68 12.34 4.65 -10.27
N ILE A 69 13.06 3.99 -11.17
CA ILE A 69 12.76 2.63 -11.58
C ILE A 69 13.66 1.70 -10.78
N ILE A 70 13.03 0.73 -10.11
CA ILE A 70 13.70 -0.26 -9.28
C ILE A 70 13.28 -1.67 -9.68
N ILE A 71 14.14 -2.65 -9.41
CA ILE A 71 13.86 -4.06 -9.57
C ILE A 71 13.67 -4.66 -8.18
N ILE A 72 12.49 -5.22 -7.92
CA ILE A 72 12.18 -5.94 -6.70
C ILE A 72 12.25 -7.44 -6.98
N ALA A 73 13.05 -8.18 -6.22
CA ALA A 73 13.17 -9.64 -6.32
C ALA A 73 12.96 -10.29 -4.96
N ARG A 74 12.51 -11.57 -4.95
CA ARG A 74 12.27 -12.35 -3.71
C ARG A 74 11.30 -11.65 -2.75
N TYR A 75 10.20 -11.14 -3.29
CA TYR A 75 9.16 -10.43 -2.53
C TYR A 75 7.98 -11.36 -2.23
N TYR A 76 7.15 -10.99 -1.27
CA TYR A 76 5.86 -11.65 -1.05
C TYR A 76 4.75 -10.88 -1.75
N ARG A 77 3.89 -11.57 -2.49
CA ARG A 77 2.66 -10.99 -3.06
C ARG A 77 1.49 -11.42 -2.19
N HIS A 78 0.74 -10.44 -1.68
CA HIS A 78 -0.52 -10.65 -0.98
C HIS A 78 -1.67 -10.13 -1.84
N SER A 79 -2.91 -10.50 -1.50
CA SER A 79 -4.13 -10.12 -2.26
C SER A 79 -4.27 -8.62 -2.58
N GLY A 80 -3.66 -7.73 -1.79
CA GLY A 80 -3.76 -6.28 -1.97
C GLY A 80 -2.45 -5.50 -1.87
N PHE A 81 -1.31 -6.14 -1.62
CA PHE A 81 -0.02 -5.45 -1.48
C PHE A 81 1.18 -6.36 -1.72
N LEU A 82 2.33 -5.74 -1.98
CA LEU A 82 3.64 -6.40 -1.99
C LEU A 82 4.35 -6.18 -0.66
N GLU A 83 5.06 -7.20 -0.21
CA GLU A 83 5.90 -7.14 0.99
C GLU A 83 7.37 -7.31 0.60
N VAL A 84 8.17 -6.36 1.08
CA VAL A 84 9.63 -6.35 0.94
C VAL A 84 10.23 -6.48 2.34
N ASN A 85 10.88 -7.61 2.60
CA ASN A 85 11.48 -7.93 3.89
C ASN A 85 12.96 -8.33 3.71
N SER A 86 13.57 -8.90 4.75
CA SER A 86 15.00 -9.26 4.76
C SER A 86 15.41 -10.27 3.67
N ALA A 87 14.48 -11.10 3.17
CA ALA A 87 14.75 -12.04 2.09
C ALA A 87 14.73 -11.38 0.70
N SER A 88 14.13 -10.20 0.60
CA SER A 88 13.95 -9.45 -0.64
C SER A 88 15.22 -8.72 -1.06
N ARG A 89 15.36 -8.47 -2.36
CA ARG A 89 16.43 -7.66 -2.94
C ARG A 89 15.82 -6.53 -3.76
N VAL A 90 16.31 -5.30 -3.55
CA VAL A 90 15.90 -4.12 -4.29
C VAL A 90 17.12 -3.48 -4.93
N LEU A 91 17.12 -3.41 -6.26
CA LEU A 91 18.19 -2.81 -7.06
C LEU A 91 17.63 -1.65 -7.88
N ASP A 92 18.52 -0.74 -8.26
CA ASP A 92 18.19 0.22 -9.32
C ASP A 92 18.07 -0.52 -10.65
N ALA A 93 17.16 -0.07 -11.49
CA ALA A 93 17.10 -0.56 -12.86
C ALA A 93 18.24 0.05 -13.68
N GLU A 94 18.76 -0.73 -14.63
CA GLU A 94 19.76 -0.25 -15.59
C GLU A 94 19.17 0.85 -16.48
N SER A 95 20.02 1.71 -17.04
CA SER A 95 19.60 2.90 -17.79
C SER A 95 18.73 2.62 -19.04
N ASP A 96 18.83 1.40 -19.59
CA ASP A 96 18.08 0.92 -20.74
C ASP A 96 16.70 0.35 -20.36
N GLN A 97 16.49 0.01 -19.08
CA GLN A 97 15.27 -0.60 -18.60
C GLN A 97 14.19 0.46 -18.34
N LYS A 98 13.22 0.52 -19.26
CA LYS A 98 12.07 1.43 -19.18
C LYS A 98 10.86 0.72 -18.57
N VAL A 99 10.18 1.42 -17.67
CA VAL A 99 8.83 1.06 -17.19
C VAL A 99 7.94 2.24 -17.52
N ASN A 100 7.23 2.15 -18.66
CA ASN A 100 6.36 3.24 -19.09
C ASN A 100 4.97 3.08 -18.47
N VAL A 101 4.73 3.74 -17.34
CA VAL A 101 3.44 3.63 -16.62
C VAL A 101 2.39 4.54 -17.26
N PRO A 102 1.28 3.99 -17.78
CA PRO A 102 0.15 4.76 -18.27
C PRO A 102 -0.40 5.78 -17.26
N LEU A 103 -0.78 6.97 -17.74
CA LEU A 103 -1.32 8.06 -16.90
C LEU A 103 -2.56 7.64 -16.09
N ASN A 104 -3.40 6.77 -16.63
CA ASN A 104 -4.58 6.26 -15.92
C ASN A 104 -4.20 5.41 -14.70
N ILE A 105 -3.09 4.66 -14.74
CA ILE A 105 -2.59 3.88 -13.60
C ILE A 105 -2.03 4.82 -12.53
N ILE A 106 -1.24 5.82 -12.92
CA ILE A 106 -0.72 6.83 -11.99
C ILE A 106 -1.87 7.55 -11.29
N ARG A 107 -2.91 7.94 -12.04
CA ARG A 107 -4.10 8.60 -11.51
C ARG A 107 -4.83 7.69 -10.51
N LYS A 108 -5.17 6.45 -10.90
CA LYS A 108 -5.84 5.47 -10.04
C LYS A 108 -5.06 5.19 -8.75
N ALA A 109 -3.73 5.11 -8.82
CA ALA A 109 -2.88 4.87 -7.65
C ALA A 109 -2.89 6.01 -6.63
N GLY A 110 -3.22 7.24 -7.07
CA GLY A 110 -3.36 8.43 -6.22
C GLY A 110 -4.79 8.76 -5.80
N GLU A 111 -5.80 8.11 -6.41
CA GLU A 111 -7.21 8.33 -6.10
C GLU A 111 -7.57 7.76 -4.72
N THR A 112 -8.43 8.48 -3.99
CA THR A 112 -9.10 7.92 -2.81
C THR A 112 -10.36 7.20 -3.28
N PRO A 113 -10.55 5.91 -2.90
CA PRO A 113 -11.74 5.17 -3.32
C PRO A 113 -13.01 5.77 -2.71
N LYS A 114 -14.08 5.79 -3.52
CA LYS A 114 -15.41 6.21 -3.06
C LYS A 114 -16.00 5.19 -2.10
N ILE A 115 -16.66 5.67 -1.06
CA ILE A 115 -17.20 4.81 0.00
C ILE A 115 -18.23 3.80 -0.55
N ASN A 116 -19.08 4.19 -1.49
CA ASN A 116 -20.03 3.25 -2.11
C ASN A 116 -19.32 2.11 -2.86
N THR A 117 -18.17 2.37 -3.50
CA THR A 117 -17.36 1.34 -4.14
C THR A 117 -16.82 0.35 -3.10
N LEU A 118 -16.41 0.84 -1.93
CA LEU A 118 -15.87 0.01 -0.84
C LEU A 118 -16.91 -0.97 -0.29
N GLN A 119 -18.19 -0.60 -0.26
CA GLN A 119 -19.28 -1.48 0.22
C GLN A 119 -19.46 -2.75 -0.62
N THR A 120 -18.96 -2.74 -1.86
CA THR A 120 -19.00 -3.90 -2.77
C THR A 120 -17.71 -4.72 -2.77
N GLN A 121 -16.66 -4.25 -2.07
CA GLN A 121 -15.37 -4.95 -2.01
C GLN A 121 -15.41 -6.13 -1.05
N PRO A 122 -14.67 -7.21 -1.33
CA PRO A 122 -14.58 -8.34 -0.42
C PRO A 122 -13.87 -7.97 0.88
N LEU A 123 -14.18 -8.70 1.96
CA LEU A 123 -13.48 -8.57 3.23
C LEU A 123 -11.97 -8.83 3.07
N GLY A 124 -11.16 -8.09 3.83
CA GLY A 124 -9.69 -8.15 3.72
C GLY A 124 -9.10 -7.24 2.63
N THR A 125 -9.94 -6.53 1.85
CA THR A 125 -9.46 -5.51 0.91
C THR A 125 -8.69 -4.41 1.63
N ILE A 126 -7.50 -4.08 1.12
CA ILE A 126 -6.68 -2.99 1.67
C ILE A 126 -7.21 -1.66 1.14
N VAL A 127 -7.54 -0.75 2.07
CA VAL A 127 -8.04 0.59 1.74
C VAL A 127 -7.04 1.63 2.20
N ASN A 128 -6.59 2.46 1.27
CA ASN A 128 -5.80 3.66 1.53
C ASN A 128 -6.53 4.86 0.90
N GLY A 129 -6.60 5.97 1.63
CA GLY A 129 -7.28 7.15 1.13
C GLY A 129 -7.28 8.29 2.13
N LEU A 130 -7.75 9.45 1.69
CA LEU A 130 -8.00 10.60 2.53
C LEU A 130 -9.51 10.85 2.60
N PHE A 131 -10.07 10.70 3.80
CA PHE A 131 -11.51 10.81 4.04
C PHE A 131 -11.81 11.94 5.02
N VAL A 132 -13.00 12.53 4.89
CA VAL A 132 -13.47 13.54 5.84
C VAL A 132 -14.02 12.84 7.07
N VAL A 133 -13.56 13.25 8.25
CA VAL A 133 -14.09 12.78 9.54
C VAL A 133 -15.34 13.58 9.89
N GLN A 134 -16.49 12.92 10.00
CA GLN A 134 -17.74 13.53 10.42
C GLN A 134 -17.89 13.52 11.94
N LYS A 135 -17.49 12.42 12.59
CA LYS A 135 -17.64 12.24 14.03
C LYS A 135 -16.55 11.32 14.56
N VAL A 136 -16.13 11.59 15.80
CA VAL A 136 -15.14 10.80 16.53
C VAL A 136 -15.80 10.29 17.81
N THR A 137 -15.72 8.98 18.06
CA THR A 137 -16.26 8.36 19.28
C THR A 137 -15.15 7.58 19.98
N GLU A 138 -14.77 8.03 21.18
CA GLU A 138 -13.76 7.34 21.99
C GLU A 138 -14.29 5.99 22.52
N LYS A 139 -13.46 4.96 22.46
CA LYS A 139 -13.70 3.64 23.07
C LYS A 139 -12.56 3.32 24.03
N LYS A 140 -12.75 2.30 24.88
CA LYS A 140 -11.77 1.95 25.94
C LYS A 140 -10.33 1.77 25.45
N LYS A 141 -10.12 1.14 24.29
CA LYS A 141 -8.79 0.88 23.71
C LYS A 141 -8.56 1.50 22.33
N ASN A 142 -9.60 2.06 21.72
CA ASN A 142 -9.62 2.46 20.31
C ASN A 142 -10.43 3.75 20.12
N ILE A 143 -10.40 4.33 18.93
CA ILE A 143 -11.23 5.46 18.54
C ILE A 143 -12.02 5.05 17.30
N LEU A 144 -13.34 5.27 17.32
CA LEU A 144 -14.20 5.04 16.16
C LEU A 144 -14.34 6.35 15.39
N PHE A 145 -13.93 6.33 14.12
CA PHE A 145 -14.04 7.44 13.19
C PHE A 145 -15.20 7.19 12.23
N ASP A 146 -16.19 8.07 12.23
CA ASP A 146 -17.23 8.09 11.22
C ASP A 146 -16.74 8.94 10.05
N LEU A 147 -16.39 8.27 8.97
CA LEU A 147 -15.85 8.87 7.76
C LEU A 147 -16.96 9.07 6.72
N SER A 148 -16.84 10.11 5.91
CA SER A 148 -17.83 10.42 4.87
C SER A 148 -17.20 10.95 3.59
N ASP A 149 -17.91 10.74 2.49
CA ASP A 149 -17.72 11.41 1.21
C ASP A 149 -19.09 11.68 0.57
N ASN A 150 -19.10 12.21 -0.65
CA ASN A 150 -20.34 12.51 -1.37
C ASN A 150 -21.11 11.27 -1.85
N THR A 151 -20.62 10.05 -1.58
CA THR A 151 -21.19 8.77 -2.01
C THR A 151 -21.65 7.89 -0.84
N GLY A 152 -21.24 8.18 0.39
CA GLY A 152 -21.67 7.43 1.55
C GLY A 152 -20.92 7.75 2.84
N LYS A 153 -21.09 6.86 3.81
CA LYS A 153 -20.40 6.89 5.11
C LYS A 153 -19.80 5.52 5.42
N MET A 154 -18.69 5.51 6.14
CA MET A 154 -18.07 4.29 6.65
C MET A 154 -17.48 4.53 8.03
N GLU A 155 -17.45 3.49 8.85
CA GLU A 155 -16.85 3.55 10.18
C GLU A 155 -15.47 2.87 10.16
N VAL A 156 -14.47 3.51 10.77
CA VAL A 156 -13.12 2.96 10.88
C VAL A 156 -12.68 2.99 12.33
N LEU A 157 -12.23 1.83 12.83
CA LEU A 157 -11.66 1.71 14.16
C LEU A 157 -10.16 1.99 14.11
N GLY A 158 -9.73 3.12 14.67
CA GLY A 158 -8.33 3.48 14.84
C GLY A 158 -7.79 3.10 16.22
N VAL A 159 -6.48 2.86 16.30
CA VAL A 159 -5.79 2.69 17.58
C VAL A 159 -5.75 4.02 18.32
N ARG A 160 -6.01 3.99 19.63
CA ARG A 160 -5.90 5.19 20.47
C ARG A 160 -4.43 5.57 20.68
N ASN A 161 -4.04 6.77 20.25
CA ASN A 161 -2.73 7.37 20.50
C ASN A 161 -2.84 8.91 20.55
N GLU A 162 -1.74 9.60 20.87
CA GLU A 162 -1.74 11.06 21.06
C GLU A 162 -2.22 11.85 19.83
N ASP A 163 -1.91 11.39 18.61
CA ASP A 163 -2.28 12.09 17.39
C ASP A 163 -3.74 11.85 17.00
N THR A 164 -4.22 10.61 17.14
CA THR A 164 -5.61 10.25 16.87
C THR A 164 -6.59 10.88 17.85
N MET A 165 -6.15 11.23 19.06
CA MET A 165 -6.95 11.99 20.04
C MET A 165 -7.07 13.49 19.71
N LYS A 166 -6.25 14.02 18.81
CA LYS A 166 -6.30 15.43 18.34
C LYS A 166 -7.11 15.59 17.06
N CYS A 167 -7.59 14.49 16.49
CA CYS A 167 -8.35 14.47 15.25
C CYS A 167 -9.78 14.96 15.43
#